data_AF-A0A527H173-F1
#
_entry.id   AF-A0A527H173-F1
#
_cell.length_a   1.000
_cell.length_b   1.000
_cell.length_c   1.000
_cell.angle_alpha   90.00
_cell.angle_beta   90.00
_cell.angle_gamma   90.00
#
_symmetry.space_group_name_H-M   'P 1'
#
loop_
_entity.id
_entity.type
_entity.pdbx_description
1 polymer ?
#
loop_
_entity_poly.entity_id
_entity_poly.type
_entity_poly.pdbx_seq_one_letter_code
_entity_poly.pdbx_strand_id
1 'polypeptide(L)'
;MKTVLFPVLGAVAVFAAGVTPSTAGDRYADRPPVMVSPDLSAPWVLQLGQAPGIVRQNRQVVQQQRRLRPAQPDRVQTAAVQPPAKRMVARPQINPIYLPREVDYDGGQKPGTIVIDTTQNFLFLVEKNGKARRYGVGTGKPG
;
A
#
# COMPACT_ATOMS: atom_id res chain seq x y z
N MET A 1 48.16 -30.26 57.77
CA MET A 1 47.47 -29.55 58.87
C MET A 1 47.20 -28.12 58.43
N LYS A 2 46.01 -27.61 58.78
CA LYS A 2 45.51 -26.22 58.70
C LYS A 2 44.90 -25.72 57.36
N THR A 3 43.58 -25.76 57.37
CA THR A 3 42.55 -24.99 56.66
C THR A 3 42.65 -23.47 56.85
N VAL A 4 42.32 -22.67 55.82
CA VAL A 4 41.59 -21.37 55.86
C VAL A 4 41.06 -21.12 54.43
N LEU A 5 39.82 -21.43 54.02
CA LEU A 5 38.50 -20.75 54.17
C LEU A 5 38.43 -19.24 53.81
N PHE A 6 37.55 -18.93 52.85
CA PHE A 6 37.20 -17.66 52.17
C PHE A 6 36.92 -16.40 53.04
N PRO A 7 36.87 -15.20 52.42
CA PRO A 7 35.58 -14.59 52.00
C PRO A 7 35.64 -14.03 50.55
N VAL A 8 34.66 -14.23 49.66
CA VAL A 8 33.22 -13.88 49.65
C VAL A 8 32.95 -12.40 49.32
N LEU A 9 32.14 -12.23 48.25
CA LEU A 9 31.30 -11.08 47.89
C LEU A 9 31.96 -9.71 47.67
N GLY A 10 31.92 -9.21 46.43
CA GLY A 10 32.15 -7.78 46.21
C GLY A 10 32.10 -7.27 44.76
N ALA A 11 31.24 -7.78 43.87
CA ALA A 11 31.16 -7.22 42.52
C ALA A 11 29.83 -7.46 41.76
N VAL A 12 28.66 -7.44 42.41
CA VAL A 12 27.36 -7.61 41.70
C VAL A 12 26.44 -6.37 41.80
N ALA A 13 26.86 -5.27 42.45
CA ALA A 13 25.95 -4.18 42.79
C ALA A 13 25.98 -2.91 41.88
N VAL A 14 26.43 -2.98 40.62
CA VAL A 14 26.53 -1.76 39.76
C VAL A 14 25.59 -1.75 38.55
N PHE A 15 24.76 -2.77 38.32
CA PHE A 15 23.92 -2.86 37.11
C PHE A 15 22.48 -2.34 37.24
N ALA A 16 22.21 -1.35 38.11
CA ALA A 16 20.83 -0.89 38.38
C ALA A 16 20.51 0.57 38.00
N ALA A 17 21.40 1.31 37.34
CA ALA A 17 21.23 2.77 37.13
C ALA A 17 20.79 3.21 35.71
N GLY A 18 20.34 2.29 34.83
CA GLY A 18 20.15 2.58 33.40
C GLY A 18 18.73 2.57 32.85
N VAL A 19 17.68 2.56 33.69
CA VAL A 19 16.30 2.42 33.18
C VAL A 19 15.75 3.78 32.74
N THR A 20 15.79 4.08 31.45
CA THR A 20 15.13 5.26 30.87
C THR A 20 13.62 5.01 30.73
N PRO A 21 12.75 5.92 31.19
CA PRO A 21 11.31 5.80 30.96
C PRO A 21 11.00 6.01 29.46
N SER A 22 10.22 5.12 28.87
CA SER A 22 9.71 5.26 27.51
C SER A 22 8.39 6.03 27.50
N THR A 23 8.37 7.24 26.94
CA THR A 23 7.17 8.06 26.83
C THR A 23 6.38 7.66 25.58
N ALA A 24 5.20 7.07 25.74
CA ALA A 24 4.32 6.61 24.64
C ALA A 24 3.28 7.65 24.18
N GLY A 25 3.54 8.95 24.40
CA GLY A 25 2.56 10.04 24.26
C GLY A 25 2.03 10.26 22.85
N ASP A 26 2.79 9.92 21.81
CA ASP A 26 2.41 10.22 20.42
C ASP A 26 1.27 9.34 19.87
N ARG A 27 0.85 8.29 20.59
CA ARG A 27 -0.21 7.37 20.11
C ARG A 27 -1.63 7.88 20.33
N TYR A 28 -1.82 8.92 21.14
CA TYR A 28 -3.15 9.41 21.55
C TYR A 28 -3.36 10.90 21.23
N ALA A 29 -2.75 11.41 20.16
CA ALA A 29 -3.05 12.76 19.68
C ALA A 29 -4.49 12.80 19.12
N ASP A 30 -5.28 13.78 19.60
CA ASP A 30 -6.62 14.05 19.11
C ASP A 30 -6.53 14.56 17.67
N ARG A 31 -7.05 13.79 16.71
CA ARG A 31 -6.98 14.17 15.28
C ARG A 31 -8.08 15.20 15.00
N PRO A 32 -7.78 16.29 14.28
CA PRO A 32 -8.82 17.25 13.92
C PRO A 32 -9.94 16.55 13.13
N PRO A 33 -11.21 16.91 13.36
CA PRO A 33 -12.33 16.29 12.66
C PRO A 33 -12.23 16.53 11.16
N VAL A 34 -12.46 15.47 10.37
CA VAL A 34 -12.48 15.56 8.91
C VAL A 34 -13.75 16.29 8.48
N MET A 35 -13.61 17.50 7.97
CA MET A 35 -14.70 18.27 7.34
C MET A 35 -14.87 17.81 5.89
N VAL A 36 -16.07 17.37 5.52
CA VAL A 36 -16.42 17.06 4.12
C VAL A 36 -16.78 18.35 3.39
N SER A 37 -16.29 18.54 2.17
CA SER A 37 -16.53 19.76 1.38
C SER A 37 -18.04 20.04 1.19
N PRO A 38 -18.52 21.28 1.37
CA PRO A 38 -19.93 21.67 1.22
C PRO A 38 -20.53 21.37 -0.16
N ASP A 39 -19.68 21.13 -1.16
CA ASP A 39 -20.03 20.95 -2.56
C ASP A 39 -20.88 19.68 -2.80
N LEU A 40 -20.89 18.73 -1.86
CA LEU A 40 -21.78 17.56 -1.88
C LEU A 40 -23.25 17.92 -1.57
N SER A 41 -23.52 19.11 -1.03
CA SER A 41 -24.86 19.65 -0.83
C SER A 41 -25.27 20.65 -1.92
N ALA A 42 -24.44 20.83 -2.94
CA ALA A 42 -24.67 21.85 -3.93
C ALA A 42 -25.93 21.53 -4.77
N PRO A 43 -26.78 22.54 -5.04
CA PRO A 43 -28.09 22.35 -5.66
C PRO A 43 -28.04 21.68 -7.04
N TRP A 44 -26.87 21.63 -7.68
CA TRP A 44 -26.67 20.96 -8.96
C TRP A 44 -26.84 19.43 -8.88
N VAL A 45 -26.62 18.81 -7.71
CA VAL A 45 -26.83 17.36 -7.53
C VAL A 45 -28.33 17.02 -7.55
N LEU A 46 -29.20 17.92 -7.09
CA LEU A 46 -30.66 17.74 -7.16
C LEU A 46 -31.23 17.95 -8.58
N GLN A 47 -30.46 18.54 -9.50
CA GLN A 47 -30.91 18.86 -10.85
C GLN A 47 -30.78 17.70 -11.85
N LEU A 48 -30.04 16.64 -11.50
CA LEU A 48 -29.88 15.45 -12.35
C LEU A 48 -31.10 14.50 -12.31
N GLY A 49 -32.09 14.78 -11.45
CA GLY A 49 -33.24 13.88 -11.23
C GLY A 49 -34.63 14.45 -11.52
N GLN A 50 -34.81 15.75 -11.73
CA GLN A 50 -36.16 16.33 -11.87
C GLN A 50 -36.22 17.40 -12.97
N ALA A 51 -37.08 17.18 -13.97
CA ALA A 51 -37.45 18.20 -14.95
C ALA A 51 -38.08 19.42 -14.23
N PRO A 52 -37.65 20.66 -14.51
CA PRO A 52 -38.19 21.82 -13.81
C PRO A 52 -39.59 22.17 -14.31
N GLY A 53 -40.57 22.07 -13.41
CA GLY A 53 -41.86 22.75 -13.54
C GLY A 53 -41.66 24.27 -13.49
N ILE A 54 -42.32 24.97 -14.41
CA ILE A 54 -42.25 26.42 -14.60
C ILE A 54 -42.69 27.14 -13.32
N VAL A 55 -41.76 27.75 -12.60
CA VAL A 55 -42.07 28.80 -11.61
C VAL A 55 -42.05 30.14 -12.34
N ARG A 56 -43.22 30.77 -12.50
CA ARG A 56 -43.32 32.17 -12.94
C ARG A 56 -42.84 33.08 -11.81
N GLN A 57 -41.56 33.43 -11.82
CA GLN A 57 -41.04 34.50 -10.98
C GLN A 57 -41.40 35.84 -11.62
N ASN A 58 -42.19 36.64 -10.91
CA ASN A 58 -42.61 37.99 -11.28
C ASN A 58 -41.36 38.84 -11.62
N ARG A 59 -41.11 39.05 -12.91
CA ARG A 59 -39.98 39.85 -13.41
C ARG A 59 -40.34 41.32 -13.28
N GLN A 60 -39.97 41.93 -12.15
CA GLN A 60 -39.86 43.37 -12.07
C GLN A 60 -38.79 43.83 -13.07
N VAL A 61 -39.23 44.60 -14.05
CA VAL A 61 -38.37 45.18 -15.09
C VAL A 61 -37.67 46.39 -14.50
N VAL A 62 -36.56 46.17 -13.79
CA VAL A 62 -35.59 47.24 -13.57
C VAL A 62 -34.77 47.35 -14.85
N GLN A 63 -35.12 48.31 -15.70
CA GLN A 63 -34.27 48.77 -16.80
C GLN A 63 -33.00 49.38 -16.20
N GLN A 64 -32.00 48.54 -15.99
CA GLN A 64 -30.63 49.00 -15.78
C GLN A 64 -29.90 48.82 -17.10
N GLN A 65 -29.74 49.93 -17.84
CA GLN A 65 -28.80 50.03 -18.96
C GLN A 65 -27.38 49.81 -18.42
N ARG A 66 -26.99 48.56 -18.23
CA ARG A 66 -25.59 48.19 -18.10
C ARG A 66 -25.01 48.21 -19.51
N ARG A 67 -24.22 49.25 -19.77
CA ARG A 67 -23.28 49.29 -20.90
C ARG A 67 -22.61 47.91 -21.01
N LEU A 68 -22.82 47.26 -22.14
CA LEU A 68 -22.23 45.97 -22.47
C LEU A 68 -20.71 46.13 -22.50
N ARG A 69 -20.05 45.86 -21.37
CA ARG A 69 -18.64 45.46 -21.42
C ARG A 69 -18.66 44.04 -22.02
N PRO A 70 -17.96 43.77 -23.13
CA PRO A 70 -17.81 42.39 -23.58
C PRO A 70 -17.17 41.63 -22.42
N ALA A 71 -17.89 40.64 -21.91
CA ALA A 71 -17.37 39.73 -20.91
C ALA A 71 -16.18 39.01 -21.54
N GLN A 72 -14.98 39.39 -21.11
CA GLN A 72 -13.79 38.66 -21.47
C GLN A 72 -13.99 37.26 -20.91
N PRO A 73 -14.01 36.20 -21.74
CA PRO A 73 -14.22 34.86 -21.23
C PRO A 73 -13.10 34.59 -20.23
N ASP A 74 -13.48 34.29 -18.99
CA ASP A 74 -12.56 33.78 -17.99
C ASP A 74 -11.81 32.64 -18.65
N ARG A 75 -10.53 32.88 -18.98
CA ARG A 75 -9.66 31.82 -19.44
C ARG A 75 -9.56 30.88 -18.25
N VAL A 76 -10.33 29.79 -18.30
CA VAL A 76 -10.20 28.68 -17.38
C VAL A 76 -8.75 28.23 -17.52
N GLN A 77 -7.90 28.71 -16.62
CA GLN A 77 -6.55 28.20 -16.48
C GLN A 77 -6.75 26.82 -15.87
N THR A 78 -6.92 25.83 -16.72
CA THR A 78 -6.90 24.43 -16.31
C THR A 78 -5.53 24.21 -15.68
N ALA A 79 -5.46 24.23 -14.35
CA ALA A 79 -4.26 23.87 -13.63
C ALA A 79 -3.90 22.45 -14.06
N ALA A 80 -2.84 22.31 -14.85
CA ALA A 80 -2.35 21.00 -15.23
C ALA A 80 -1.88 20.31 -13.94
N VAL A 81 -2.66 19.34 -13.48
CA VAL A 81 -2.24 18.44 -12.41
C VAL A 81 -1.05 17.67 -12.96
N GLN A 82 0.15 17.92 -12.40
CA GLN A 82 1.33 17.15 -12.77
C GLN A 82 1.03 15.67 -12.46
N PRO A 83 1.15 14.75 -13.43
CA PRO A 83 0.96 13.35 -13.16
C PRO A 83 1.96 12.92 -12.08
N PRO A 84 1.53 12.11 -11.09
CA PRO A 84 2.41 11.68 -10.01
C PRO A 84 3.64 11.02 -10.63
N ALA A 85 4.83 11.47 -10.19
CA ALA A 85 6.09 10.91 -10.65
C ALA A 85 6.02 9.38 -10.48
N LYS A 86 6.22 8.67 -11.60
CA LYS A 86 6.13 7.20 -11.64
C LYS A 86 7.23 6.65 -10.74
N ARG A 87 6.87 6.33 -9.50
CA ARG A 87 7.77 5.74 -8.52
C ARG A 87 8.19 4.39 -9.05
N MET A 88 9.37 4.33 -9.67
CA MET A 88 9.95 3.07 -10.14
C MET A 88 10.34 2.27 -8.90
N VAL A 89 9.42 1.45 -8.42
CA VAL A 89 9.70 0.50 -7.37
C VAL A 89 10.72 -0.48 -7.95
N ALA A 90 11.94 -0.47 -7.41
CA ALA A 90 12.96 -1.44 -7.76
C ALA A 90 12.37 -2.84 -7.51
N ARG A 91 12.17 -3.60 -8.58
CA ARG A 91 11.72 -4.98 -8.47
C ARG A 91 12.87 -5.78 -7.87
N PRO A 92 12.66 -6.55 -6.79
CA PRO A 92 13.67 -7.46 -6.29
C PRO A 92 14.16 -8.35 -7.44
N GLN A 93 15.47 -8.35 -7.69
CA GLN A 93 16.04 -9.25 -8.68
C GLN A 93 15.98 -10.68 -8.13
N ILE A 94 15.28 -11.55 -8.84
CA ILE A 94 15.23 -12.98 -8.51
C ILE A 94 16.59 -13.60 -8.82
N ASN A 95 17.13 -14.39 -7.90
CA ASN A 95 18.37 -15.12 -8.17
C ASN A 95 18.16 -16.03 -9.40
N PRO A 96 19.04 -15.98 -10.42
CA PRO A 96 18.90 -16.74 -11.66
C PRO A 96 18.66 -18.25 -11.49
N ILE A 97 19.08 -18.85 -10.36
CA ILE A 97 18.83 -20.27 -10.07
C ILE A 97 17.34 -20.63 -10.02
N TYR A 98 16.49 -19.67 -9.61
CA TYR A 98 15.05 -19.84 -9.45
C TYR A 98 14.26 -19.46 -10.72
N LEU A 99 14.94 -19.04 -11.78
CA LEU A 99 14.28 -18.78 -13.05
C LEU A 99 13.82 -20.09 -13.72
N PRO A 100 12.75 -20.03 -14.53
CA PRO A 100 12.26 -21.20 -15.25
C PRO A 100 13.36 -21.86 -16.09
N ARG A 101 13.52 -23.18 -15.94
CA ARG A 101 14.49 -23.98 -16.71
C ARG A 101 13.93 -25.36 -16.98
N GLU A 102 14.17 -25.88 -18.18
CA GLU A 102 13.91 -27.29 -18.51
C GLU A 102 15.01 -28.18 -17.93
N VAL A 103 14.61 -29.26 -17.28
CA VAL A 103 15.51 -30.22 -16.64
C VAL A 103 15.06 -31.64 -16.97
N ASP A 104 15.99 -32.59 -16.89
CA ASP A 104 15.65 -34.01 -16.89
C ASP A 104 14.80 -34.36 -15.66
N TYR A 105 13.84 -35.26 -15.87
CA TYR A 105 12.91 -35.72 -14.86
C TYR A 105 12.77 -37.24 -14.91
N ASP A 106 13.21 -37.88 -13.85
CA ASP A 106 13.25 -39.32 -13.64
C ASP A 106 12.09 -39.84 -12.75
N GLY A 107 11.21 -38.94 -12.29
CA GLY A 107 10.05 -39.29 -11.49
C GLY A 107 8.97 -40.07 -12.27
N GLY A 108 8.22 -40.91 -11.56
CA GLY A 108 7.14 -41.75 -12.13
C GLY A 108 5.79 -41.03 -12.35
N GLN A 109 5.75 -39.71 -12.20
CA GLN A 109 4.55 -38.90 -12.32
C GLN A 109 4.16 -38.70 -13.78
N LYS A 110 2.85 -38.56 -14.05
CA LYS A 110 2.34 -38.37 -15.42
C LYS A 110 2.64 -36.96 -15.93
N PRO A 111 2.86 -36.76 -17.24
CA PRO A 111 2.94 -35.41 -17.83
C PRO A 111 1.72 -34.56 -17.44
N GLY A 112 1.96 -33.29 -17.08
CA GLY A 112 0.98 -32.36 -16.53
C GLY A 112 0.88 -32.36 -15.00
N THR A 113 1.57 -33.27 -14.31
CA THR A 113 1.62 -33.28 -12.84
C THR A 113 2.55 -32.16 -12.35
N ILE A 114 2.17 -31.52 -11.24
CA ILE A 114 3.03 -30.58 -10.52
C ILE A 114 3.59 -31.29 -9.30
N VAL A 115 4.91 -31.29 -9.16
CA VAL A 115 5.64 -31.86 -8.01
C VAL A 115 6.39 -30.72 -7.32
N ILE A 116 6.26 -30.62 -6.01
CA ILE A 116 6.86 -29.54 -5.21
C ILE A 116 7.89 -30.16 -4.28
N ASP A 117 9.14 -29.71 -4.39
CA ASP A 117 10.19 -29.98 -3.42
C ASP A 117 10.37 -28.77 -2.52
N THR A 118 9.84 -28.87 -1.30
CA THR A 118 9.94 -27.82 -0.29
C THR A 118 11.31 -27.75 0.38
N THR A 119 12.15 -28.78 0.23
CA THR A 119 13.53 -28.80 0.75
C THR A 119 14.41 -27.89 -0.08
N GLN A 120 14.29 -27.99 -1.42
CA GLN A 120 15.07 -27.18 -2.35
C GLN A 120 14.33 -25.93 -2.84
N ASN A 121 13.05 -25.76 -2.46
CA ASN A 121 12.19 -24.65 -2.89
C ASN A 121 12.01 -24.59 -4.41
N PHE A 122 11.78 -25.75 -5.02
CA PHE A 122 11.47 -25.87 -6.44
C PHE A 122 10.11 -26.52 -6.68
N LEU A 123 9.47 -26.08 -7.76
CA LEU A 123 8.29 -26.67 -8.35
C LEU A 123 8.67 -27.24 -9.72
N PHE A 124 8.24 -28.45 -10.01
CA PHE A 124 8.46 -29.14 -11.27
C PHE A 124 7.12 -29.38 -11.96
N LEU A 125 6.95 -28.81 -13.14
CA LEU A 125 5.88 -29.18 -14.05
C LEU A 125 6.38 -30.34 -14.92
N VAL A 126 5.84 -31.53 -14.71
CA VAL A 126 6.24 -32.73 -15.45
C VAL A 126 5.78 -32.61 -16.89
N GLU A 127 6.70 -32.74 -17.84
CA GLU A 127 6.43 -32.69 -19.27
C GLU A 127 6.55 -34.10 -19.86
N LYS A 128 6.46 -34.21 -21.19
CA LYS A 128 6.67 -35.47 -21.90
C LYS A 128 8.17 -35.76 -22.03
N ASN A 129 8.52 -36.97 -22.46
CA ASN A 129 9.91 -37.35 -22.81
C ASN A 129 10.91 -37.32 -21.64
N GLY A 130 10.45 -37.55 -20.41
CA GLY A 130 11.33 -37.55 -19.23
C GLY A 130 11.91 -36.17 -18.91
N LYS A 131 11.16 -35.11 -19.21
CA LYS A 131 11.52 -33.72 -18.91
C LYS A 131 10.55 -33.12 -17.90
N ALA A 132 11.02 -32.08 -17.22
CA ALA A 132 10.16 -31.20 -16.43
C ALA A 132 10.63 -29.75 -16.56
N ARG A 133 9.70 -28.82 -16.38
CA ARG A 133 10.02 -27.40 -16.22
C ARG A 133 10.10 -27.06 -14.75
N ARG A 134 11.28 -26.64 -14.31
CA ARG A 134 11.58 -26.24 -12.93
C ARG A 134 11.34 -24.75 -12.72
N TYR A 135 10.71 -24.40 -11.60
CA TYR A 135 10.43 -23.04 -11.14
C TYR A 135 10.86 -22.87 -9.68
N GLY A 136 11.33 -21.70 -9.27
CA GLY A 136 11.45 -21.38 -7.85
C GLY A 136 10.10 -21.17 -7.18
N VAL A 137 9.91 -21.69 -5.96
CA VAL A 137 8.68 -21.53 -5.16
C VAL A 137 9.02 -21.02 -3.76
N GLY A 138 8.24 -20.07 -3.26
CA GLY A 138 8.35 -19.61 -1.87
C GLY A 138 7.34 -20.34 -0.99
N THR A 139 7.82 -21.17 -0.06
CA THR A 139 6.99 -21.71 1.02
C THR A 139 7.08 -20.76 2.21
N GLY A 140 5.95 -20.25 2.70
CA GLY A 140 5.95 -19.32 3.84
C GLY A 140 6.53 -19.95 5.12
N LYS A 141 6.66 -19.16 6.18
CA LYS A 141 7.01 -19.71 7.51
C LYS A 141 5.91 -20.69 7.97
N PRO A 142 6.27 -21.82 8.61
CA PRO A 142 5.28 -22.65 9.29
C PRO A 142 4.53 -21.79 10.32
N GLY A 143 3.20 -21.91 10.29
CA GLY A 143 2.27 -21.18 11.17
C GLY A 143 2.14 -21.81 12.54
#